data_AF-A0A7G2K0I9-F1
#
_entry.id   AF-A0A7G2K0I9-F1
#
_cell.length_a   1.000
_cell.length_b   1.000
_cell.length_c   1.000
_cell.angle_alpha   90.00
_cell.angle_beta   90.00
_cell.angle_gamma   90.00
#
_symmetry.space_group_name_H-M   'P 1'
#
loop_
_entity.id
_entity.type
_entity.pdbx_description
1 polymer ?
#
loop_
_entity_poly.entity_id
_entity_poly.type
_entity_poly.pdbx_seq_one_letter_code
_entity_poly.pdbx_strand_id
1 'polypeptide(L)'
;MSLINQYPRFLNSKFSQAVTVKHLQGKHSSDGFGASYTDENVTAIVMPTSPNDVLLLPEGERFIPSIKIYTIKPLKIGDLVIYEGETYKIKTVANFYWL
;
A
#
# COMPACT_ATOMS: atom_id res chain seq x y z
N MET A 1 -7.68 -26.71 -1.16
CA MET A 1 -8.20 -25.55 -1.91
C MET A 1 -7.13 -25.10 -2.87
N SER A 2 -7.37 -25.16 -4.18
CA SER A 2 -6.45 -24.55 -5.16
C SER A 2 -6.70 -23.04 -5.15
N LEU A 3 -5.69 -22.25 -4.78
CA LEU A 3 -5.77 -20.80 -4.82
C LEU A 3 -5.72 -20.36 -6.29
N ILE A 4 -6.69 -19.55 -6.72
CA ILE A 4 -6.73 -19.02 -8.09
C ILE A 4 -5.59 -18.01 -8.26
N ASN A 5 -4.85 -18.12 -9.37
CA ASN A 5 -3.82 -17.16 -9.72
C ASN A 5 -4.38 -15.77 -9.98
N GLN A 6 -4.00 -14.82 -9.13
CA GLN A 6 -4.45 -13.43 -9.22
C GLN A 6 -3.46 -12.53 -9.98
N TYR A 7 -2.25 -13.00 -10.32
CA TYR A 7 -1.25 -12.24 -11.06
C TYR A 7 -1.78 -11.63 -12.37
N PRO A 8 -2.59 -12.35 -13.20
CA PRO A 8 -3.11 -11.79 -14.45
C PRO A 8 -3.94 -10.51 -14.26
N ARG A 9 -4.45 -10.21 -13.05
CA ARG A 9 -5.18 -8.98 -12.78
C ARG A 9 -4.31 -7.73 -12.92
N PHE A 10 -3.02 -7.82 -12.60
CA PHE A 10 -2.10 -6.70 -12.80
C PHE A 10 -1.87 -6.39 -14.28
N LEU A 11 -2.12 -7.35 -15.17
CA LEU A 11 -2.00 -7.20 -16.62
C LEU A 11 -3.28 -6.66 -17.28
N ASN A 12 -4.38 -6.54 -16.53
CA ASN A 12 -5.66 -6.11 -17.05
C ASN A 12 -5.98 -4.69 -16.59
N SER A 13 -6.08 -3.77 -17.55
CA SER A 13 -6.33 -2.33 -17.31
C SER A 13 -7.65 -2.00 -16.62
N LYS A 14 -8.60 -2.95 -16.54
CA LYS A 14 -9.82 -2.78 -15.74
C LYS A 14 -9.57 -2.89 -14.23
N PHE A 15 -8.48 -3.52 -13.83
CA PHE A 15 -8.11 -3.73 -12.43
C PHE A 15 -6.83 -2.96 -12.06
N SER A 16 -5.84 -2.95 -12.96
CA SER A 16 -4.56 -2.32 -12.69
C SER A 16 -4.61 -0.80 -12.84
N GLN A 17 -3.91 -0.13 -11.95
CA GLN A 17 -3.83 1.32 -11.83
C GLN A 17 -2.38 1.70 -11.57
N ALA A 18 -1.93 2.81 -12.14
CA ALA A 18 -0.63 3.39 -11.82
C ALA A 18 -0.78 4.27 -10.58
N VAL A 19 0.05 4.05 -9.57
CA VAL A 19 0.14 4.90 -8.37
C VAL A 19 1.57 5.34 -8.15
N THR A 20 1.75 6.50 -7.52
CA THR A 20 3.07 6.94 -7.08
C THR A 20 3.26 6.55 -5.63
N VAL A 21 4.28 5.75 -5.36
CA VAL A 21 4.69 5.36 -4.01
C VAL A 21 5.91 6.17 -3.61
N LYS A 22 5.86 6.79 -2.44
CA LYS A 22 7.00 7.44 -1.80
C LYS A 22 7.57 6.50 -0.77
N HIS A 23 8.69 5.88 -1.08
CA HIS A 23 9.37 4.97 -0.18
C HIS A 23 10.09 5.72 0.92
N LEU A 24 9.78 5.37 2.17
CA LEU A 24 10.43 5.97 3.32
C LEU A 24 11.89 5.50 3.39
N GLN A 25 12.79 6.46 3.41
CA GLN A 25 14.21 6.30 3.65
C GLN A 25 14.58 7.05 4.93
N GLY A 26 15.54 6.53 5.68
CA GLY A 26 16.03 7.20 6.86
C GLY A 26 17.06 6.36 7.58
N LYS A 27 18.04 7.02 8.18
CA LYS A 27 18.92 6.43 9.18
C LYS A 27 18.60 7.09 10.51
N HIS A 28 18.55 6.30 11.58
CA HIS A 28 18.59 6.87 12.92
C HIS A 28 19.93 7.61 13.08
N SER A 29 19.85 8.92 13.27
CA SER A 29 21.01 9.75 13.62
C SER A 29 20.83 10.25 15.05
N SER A 30 21.92 10.71 15.67
CA SER A 30 21.91 11.30 17.01
C SER A 30 20.99 12.53 17.12
N ASP A 31 20.71 13.19 16.01
CA ASP A 31 19.97 14.46 15.94
C ASP A 31 18.49 14.25 15.56
N GLY A 32 18.05 13.00 15.41
CA GLY A 32 16.68 12.61 15.07
C GLY A 32 16.58 11.64 13.89
N PHE A 33 15.35 11.36 13.47
CA PHE A 33 15.06 10.53 12.29
C PHE A 33 14.97 11.41 11.04
N GLY A 34 16.05 11.47 10.26
CA GLY A 34 16.11 12.17 8.98
C GLY A 34 15.30 11.42 7.91
N ALA A 35 13.97 11.49 7.98
CA ALA A 35 13.08 10.90 6.99
C ALA A 35 13.28 11.60 5.64
N SER A 36 13.62 10.82 4.61
CA SER A 36 13.57 11.24 3.21
C SER A 36 12.69 10.27 2.45
N TYR A 37 12.18 10.69 1.30
CA TYR A 37 11.30 9.89 0.49
C TYR A 37 11.82 9.82 -0.94
N THR A 38 11.75 8.63 -1.53
CA THR A 38 12.08 8.41 -2.94
C THR A 38 10.84 7.91 -3.68
N ASP A 39 10.52 8.54 -4.80
CA ASP A 39 9.30 8.26 -5.56
C ASP A 39 9.52 7.09 -6.53
N GLU A 40 8.57 6.15 -6.58
CA GLU A 40 8.49 5.05 -7.55
C GLU A 40 7.07 4.99 -8.12
N ASN A 41 6.93 4.89 -9.44
CA ASN A 41 5.65 4.59 -10.07
C ASN A 41 5.42 3.07 -10.06
N VAL A 42 4.33 2.64 -9.44
CA VAL A 42 4.00 1.24 -9.20
C VAL A 42 2.66 0.91 -9.84
N THR A 43 2.60 -0.23 -10.55
CA THR A 43 1.32 -0.83 -10.95
C THR A 43 0.70 -1.53 -9.75
N ALA A 44 -0.49 -1.09 -9.38
CA ALA A 44 -1.22 -1.58 -8.22
C ALA A 44 -2.68 -1.90 -8.56
N ILE A 45 -3.37 -2.57 -7.64
CA ILE A 45 -4.84 -2.67 -7.64
C ILE A 45 -5.31 -2.01 -6.36
N VAL A 46 -6.08 -0.93 -6.47
CA VAL A 46 -6.63 -0.20 -5.32
C VAL A 46 -8.10 -0.56 -5.14
N MET A 47 -8.49 -0.85 -3.91
CA MET A 47 -9.85 -1.17 -3.52
C MET A 47 -10.23 -0.36 -2.28
N PRO A 48 -11.51 0.02 -2.13
CA PRO A 48 -12.00 0.50 -0.84
C PRO A 48 -11.80 -0.59 0.23
N THR A 49 -11.45 -0.20 1.45
CA THR A 49 -11.37 -1.16 2.57
C THR A 49 -12.74 -1.76 2.86
N SER A 50 -12.79 -3.07 3.03
CA SER A 50 -13.97 -3.75 3.57
C SER A 50 -14.04 -3.59 5.10
N PRO A 51 -15.19 -3.85 5.74
CA PRO A 51 -15.30 -3.83 7.20
C PRO A 51 -14.25 -4.71 7.91
N ASN A 52 -13.93 -5.87 7.33
CA ASN A 52 -12.90 -6.77 7.87
C ASN A 52 -11.50 -6.15 7.80
N ASP A 53 -11.22 -5.34 6.78
CA ASP A 53 -9.92 -4.69 6.62
C ASP A 53 -9.74 -3.57 7.64
N VAL A 54 -10.81 -2.82 7.91
CA VAL A 54 -10.83 -1.76 8.91
C VAL A 54 -10.53 -2.32 10.30
N LEU A 55 -10.99 -3.53 10.63
CA LEU A 55 -10.68 -4.18 11.92
C LEU A 55 -9.19 -4.49 12.10
N LEU A 56 -8.42 -4.61 11.02
CA LEU A 56 -6.96 -4.82 11.06
C LEU A 56 -6.19 -3.51 11.33
N LEU A 57 -6.85 -2.35 11.22
CA LEU A 57 -6.25 -1.06 11.52
C LEU A 57 -6.23 -0.80 13.04
N PRO A 58 -5.27 0.00 13.52
CA PRO A 58 -5.29 0.53 14.89
C PRO A 58 -6.61 1.22 15.20
N GLU A 59 -7.12 1.08 16.43
CA GLU A 59 -8.47 1.50 16.81
C GLU A 59 -8.80 2.97 16.43
N GLY A 60 -7.87 3.90 16.69
CA GLY A 60 -8.04 5.31 16.35
C GLY A 60 -7.99 5.62 14.84
N GLU A 61 -7.50 4.71 14.01
CA GLU A 61 -7.41 4.87 12.55
C GLU A 61 -8.62 4.28 11.81
N ARG A 62 -9.47 3.50 12.50
CA ARG A 62 -10.64 2.83 11.90
C ARG A 62 -11.71 3.78 11.39
N PHE A 63 -11.69 5.02 11.87
CA PHE A 63 -12.65 6.06 11.50
C PHE A 63 -12.16 6.96 10.36
N ILE A 64 -10.93 6.75 9.89
CA ILE A 64 -10.31 7.53 8.82
C ILE A 64 -10.56 6.82 7.48
N PRO A 65 -10.86 7.55 6.39
CA PRO A 65 -10.91 6.96 5.06
C PRO A 65 -9.65 6.17 4.76
N SER A 66 -9.82 4.90 4.36
CA SER A 66 -8.71 4.00 4.09
C SER A 66 -8.94 3.22 2.80
N ILE A 67 -7.83 2.82 2.19
CA ILE A 67 -7.80 2.02 0.97
C ILE A 67 -6.98 0.76 1.23
N LYS A 68 -7.35 -0.32 0.54
CA LYS A 68 -6.49 -1.49 0.40
C LYS A 68 -5.79 -1.41 -0.95
N ILE A 69 -4.48 -1.61 -0.93
CA ILE A 69 -3.66 -1.64 -2.14
C ILE A 69 -2.95 -2.99 -2.25
N TYR A 70 -3.00 -3.56 -3.45
CA TYR A 70 -2.23 -4.73 -3.82
C TYR A 70 -1.13 -4.32 -4.80
N THR A 71 0.09 -4.77 -4.54
CA THR A 71 1.27 -4.49 -5.37
C THR A 71 2.03 -5.77 -5.67
N ILE A 72 2.77 -5.79 -6.79
CA ILE A 72 3.64 -6.93 -7.15
C ILE A 72 4.88 -6.93 -6.23
N LYS A 73 5.50 -5.76 -6.04
CA LYS A 73 6.60 -5.56 -5.10
C LYS A 73 6.05 -5.23 -3.71
N PRO A 74 6.62 -5.77 -2.62
CA PRO A 74 6.18 -5.46 -1.28
C PRO A 74 6.43 -3.99 -0.93
N LEU A 75 5.46 -3.36 -0.26
CA LEU A 75 5.59 -2.03 0.34
C LEU A 75 5.94 -2.14 1.83
N LYS A 76 6.42 -1.04 2.42
CA LYS A 76 6.78 -0.98 3.84
C LYS A 76 5.82 -0.09 4.62
N ILE A 77 5.62 -0.41 5.90
CA ILE A 77 4.94 0.48 6.83
C ILE A 77 5.69 1.82 6.87
N GLY A 78 4.97 2.92 6.72
CA GLY A 78 5.54 4.26 6.66
C GLY A 78 5.76 4.81 5.24
N ASP A 79 5.72 3.96 4.21
CA ASP A 79 5.63 4.41 2.81
C ASP A 79 4.34 5.22 2.62
N LEU A 80 4.37 6.16 1.67
CA LEU A 80 3.20 6.94 1.27
C LEU A 80 2.75 6.54 -0.13
N VAL A 81 1.45 6.56 -0.38
CA VAL A 81 0.86 6.28 -1.69
C VAL A 81 0.01 7.48 -2.10
N ILE A 82 0.31 8.03 -3.28
CA ILE A 82 -0.52 9.07 -3.89
C ILE A 82 -1.53 8.38 -4.81
N TYR A 83 -2.81 8.58 -4.51
CA TYR A 83 -3.92 8.01 -5.26
C TYR A 83 -5.08 9.00 -5.31
N GLU A 84 -5.59 9.28 -6.52
CA GLU A 84 -6.69 10.24 -6.76
C GLU A 84 -6.47 11.63 -6.12
N GLY A 85 -5.22 12.10 -6.11
CA GLY A 85 -4.85 13.41 -5.53
C GLY A 85 -4.65 13.40 -4.01
N GLU A 86 -5.00 12.30 -3.34
CA GLU A 86 -4.84 12.12 -1.90
C GLU A 86 -3.58 11.34 -1.56
N THR A 87 -3.01 11.61 -0.38
CA THR A 87 -1.82 10.91 0.13
C THR A 87 -2.19 9.99 1.29
N TYR A 88 -2.02 8.69 1.08
CA TYR A 88 -2.26 7.66 2.07
C TYR A 88 -0.95 7.16 2.68
N LYS A 89 -0.96 6.82 3.97
CA LYS A 89 0.20 6.21 4.65
C LYS A 89 -0.03 4.71 4.82
N ILE A 90 0.95 3.90 4.49
CA ILE A 90 0.90 2.45 4.75
C ILE A 90 1.02 2.20 6.25
N LYS A 91 -0.03 1.60 6.83
CA LYS A 91 -0.16 1.32 8.27
C LYS A 91 -0.09 -0.15 8.60
N THR A 92 -0.62 -0.99 7.70
CA THR A 92 -0.58 -2.45 7.80
C THR A 92 -0.09 -3.02 6.48
N VAL A 93 0.64 -4.13 6.55
CA VAL A 93 1.14 -4.87 5.39
C VAL A 93 0.88 -6.36 5.61
N ALA A 94 0.45 -7.04 4.56
CA ALA A 94 0.29 -8.48 4.54
C ALA A 94 0.85 -9.01 3.23
N ASN A 95 1.59 -10.12 3.30
CA ASN A 95 2.13 -10.76 2.11
C ASN A 95 1.07 -11.66 1.49
N PHE A 96 0.74 -11.41 0.23
CA PHE A 96 -0.12 -12.26 -0.56
C PHE A 96 0.71 -12.90 -1.67
N TYR A 97 0.68 -14.23 -1.77
CA TYR A 97 1.41 -14.95 -2.81
C TYR A 97 0.55 -15.05 -4.07
N TRP A 98 1.10 -14.55 -5.18
CA TRP A 98 0.52 -14.65 -6.51
C TRP A 98 0.83 -16.04 -7.11
N LEU A 99 0.24 -17.11 -6.54
CA LEU A 99 0.35 -18.49 -7.06
C LEU A 99 -0.24 -18.60 -8.46
#